data_AF-A0A1Q3SZ53-F1
#
_entry.id   AF-A0A1Q3SZ53-F1
#
_cell.length_a   1.000
_cell.length_b   1.000
_cell.length_c   1.000
_cell.angle_alpha   90.00
_cell.angle_beta   90.00
_cell.angle_gamma   90.00
#
_symmetry.space_group_name_H-M   'P 1'
#
loop_
_entity.id
_entity.type
_entity.pdbx_description
1 polymer ?
#
loop_
_entity_poly.entity_id
_entity_poly.type
_entity_poly.pdbx_seq_one_letter_code
_entity_poly.pdbx_strand_id
1 'polypeptide(L)'
;MSNVDLAKDFCEALGRGDVETASRYITDDFVVTGPTPQPLGKAEFLGLHAILAQAFPDFNFNISQAVESSDKVELTIQISGTQTGVLDLTPTGMPIPPVSPTGNPIRLAVEHPVLTMRGGKFSSLNLPVVPGGGLPSILSQLGLEVPH
;
A
#
# COMPACT_ATOMS: atom_id res chain seq x y z
N MET A 1 -18.42 -6.61 13.35
CA MET A 1 -17.07 -6.20 12.93
C MET A 1 -17.16 -4.70 12.64
N SER A 2 -16.31 -3.88 13.25
CA SER A 2 -16.31 -2.43 13.01
C SER A 2 -15.65 -2.08 11.67
N ASN A 3 -15.83 -0.87 11.15
CA ASN A 3 -15.12 -0.47 9.93
C ASN A 3 -13.60 -0.40 10.17
N VAL A 4 -13.19 -0.11 11.41
CA VAL A 4 -11.79 -0.17 11.85
C VAL A 4 -11.23 -1.59 11.80
N ASP A 5 -11.99 -2.60 12.24
CA ASP A 5 -11.54 -4.00 12.17
C ASP A 5 -11.35 -4.42 10.70
N LEU A 6 -12.31 -4.08 9.83
CA LEU A 6 -12.21 -4.33 8.39
C LEU A 6 -10.99 -3.65 7.77
N ALA A 7 -10.65 -2.43 8.20
CA ALA A 7 -9.49 -1.70 7.68
C ALA A 7 -8.17 -2.35 8.10
N LYS A 8 -8.09 -2.84 9.35
CA LYS A 8 -6.93 -3.58 9.84
C LYS A 8 -6.77 -4.90 9.10
N ASP A 9 -7.84 -5.68 8.97
CA ASP A 9 -7.83 -6.95 8.24
C ASP A 9 -7.46 -6.76 6.77
N PHE A 10 -7.93 -5.66 6.15
CA PHE A 10 -7.54 -5.29 4.79
C PHE A 10 -6.04 -4.97 4.69
N CYS A 11 -5.49 -4.14 5.58
CA CYS A 11 -4.05 -3.86 5.62
C CYS A 11 -3.20 -5.12 5.88
N GLU A 12 -3.65 -6.02 6.75
CA GLU A 12 -2.97 -7.29 6.97
C GLU A 12 -2.95 -8.18 5.72
N ALA A 13 -4.08 -8.28 5.01
CA ALA A 13 -4.15 -9.03 3.76
C ALA A 13 -3.21 -8.44 2.70
N LEU A 14 -3.17 -7.11 2.55
CA LEU A 14 -2.23 -6.42 1.66
C LEU A 14 -0.77 -6.70 2.02
N GLY A 15 -0.42 -6.63 3.31
CA GLY A 15 0.96 -6.84 3.76
C GLY A 15 1.46 -8.27 3.55
N ARG A 16 0.55 -9.25 3.57
CA ARG A 16 0.85 -10.65 3.23
C ARG A 16 0.83 -10.95 1.73
N GLY A 17 0.45 -9.97 0.90
CA GLY A 17 0.24 -10.18 -0.54
C GLY A 17 -0.96 -11.08 -0.84
N ASP A 18 -1.89 -11.26 0.11
CA ASP A 18 -3.11 -12.06 -0.07
C ASP A 18 -4.15 -11.23 -0.84
N VAL A 19 -3.93 -11.15 -2.16
CA VAL A 19 -4.77 -10.43 -3.11
C VAL A 19 -6.20 -10.93 -3.09
N GLU A 20 -6.41 -12.23 -2.92
CA GLU A 20 -7.76 -12.81 -2.90
C GLU A 20 -8.54 -12.28 -1.70
N THR A 21 -7.97 -12.37 -0.49
CA THR A 21 -8.61 -11.86 0.72
C THR A 21 -8.76 -10.34 0.67
N ALA A 22 -7.72 -9.61 0.28
CA ALA A 22 -7.77 -8.15 0.14
C ALA A 22 -8.88 -7.69 -0.82
N SER A 23 -9.07 -8.41 -1.95
CA SER A 23 -10.09 -8.07 -2.95
C SER A 23 -11.54 -8.14 -2.44
N ARG A 24 -11.79 -8.92 -1.37
CA ARG A 24 -13.12 -9.09 -0.77
C ARG A 24 -13.55 -7.87 0.04
N TYR A 25 -12.58 -7.10 0.57
CA TYR A 25 -12.82 -5.89 1.35
C TYR A 25 -13.10 -4.64 0.51
N ILE A 26 -12.80 -4.66 -0.79
CA ILE A 26 -12.91 -3.49 -1.67
C ILE A 26 -13.97 -3.70 -2.78
N THR A 27 -14.62 -2.61 -3.21
CA THR A 27 -15.56 -2.62 -4.33
C THR A 27 -14.86 -2.85 -5.66
N ASP A 28 -15.60 -3.19 -6.73
CA ASP A 28 -14.98 -3.47 -8.03
C ASP A 28 -14.50 -2.21 -8.75
N ASP A 29 -15.13 -1.08 -8.47
CA ASP A 29 -14.73 0.28 -8.88
C ASP A 29 -13.80 0.95 -7.86
N PHE A 30 -13.14 0.18 -6.99
CA PHE A 30 -12.23 0.73 -6.00
C PHE A 30 -11.12 1.55 -6.65
N VAL A 31 -10.90 2.74 -6.11
CA VAL A 31 -9.93 3.71 -6.63
C VAL A 31 -9.04 4.25 -5.53
N VAL A 32 -7.75 4.35 -5.83
CA VAL A 32 -6.76 5.01 -4.99
C VAL A 32 -6.40 6.35 -5.58
N THR A 33 -6.57 7.40 -4.78
CA THR A 33 -6.11 8.76 -5.10
C THR A 33 -4.96 9.12 -4.17
N GLY A 34 -3.88 9.70 -4.70
CA GLY A 34 -2.74 10.04 -3.87
C GLY A 34 -1.60 10.68 -4.65
N PRO A 35 -0.32 10.32 -4.40
CA PRO A 35 0.84 10.98 -5.00
C PRO A 35 1.03 10.68 -6.48
N THR A 36 0.32 9.71 -7.03
CA THR A 36 0.40 9.39 -8.46
C THR A 36 -0.45 10.34 -9.30
N PRO A 37 0.02 10.74 -10.50
CA PRO A 37 -0.71 11.67 -11.36
C PRO A 37 -2.03 11.07 -11.90
N GLN A 38 -2.14 9.75 -11.93
CA GLN A 38 -3.35 9.03 -12.27
C GLN A 38 -3.81 8.19 -11.07
N PRO A 39 -5.13 8.13 -10.81
CA PRO A 39 -5.66 7.21 -9.80
C PRO A 39 -5.36 5.76 -10.16
N LEU A 40 -5.07 4.92 -9.15
CA LEU A 40 -4.91 3.49 -9.37
C LEU A 40 -6.24 2.77 -9.17
N GLY A 41 -6.58 1.86 -10.08
CA GLY A 41 -7.71 0.96 -9.90
C GLY A 41 -7.38 -0.21 -8.98
N LYS A 42 -8.42 -0.97 -8.63
CA LYS A 42 -8.36 -2.22 -7.83
C LYS A 42 -7.23 -3.16 -8.25
N ALA A 43 -7.15 -3.50 -9.54
CA ALA A 43 -6.19 -4.50 -10.02
C ALA A 43 -4.73 -4.02 -9.87
N GLU A 44 -4.47 -2.76 -10.22
CA GLU A 44 -3.14 -2.15 -10.13
C GLU A 44 -2.68 -2.04 -8.67
N PHE A 45 -3.58 -1.59 -7.78
CA PHE A 45 -3.28 -1.46 -6.36
C PHE A 45 -2.98 -2.80 -5.68
N LEU A 46 -3.80 -3.82 -5.94
CA LEU A 46 -3.58 -5.17 -5.39
C LEU A 46 -2.33 -5.82 -5.98
N GLY A 47 -2.10 -5.67 -7.29
CA GLY A 47 -0.90 -6.17 -7.95
C GLY A 47 0.39 -5.56 -7.40
N LEU A 48 0.38 -4.25 -7.12
CA LEU A 48 1.51 -3.58 -6.48
C LEU A 48 1.79 -4.16 -5.09
N HIS A 49 0.78 -4.39 -4.26
CA HIS A 49 0.98 -4.97 -2.93
C HIS A 49 1.44 -6.43 -2.99
N ALA A 50 1.02 -7.21 -3.99
CA ALA A 50 1.55 -8.55 -4.22
C ALA A 50 3.05 -8.54 -4.57
N ILE A 51 3.50 -7.56 -5.36
CA ILE A 51 4.93 -7.37 -5.67
C ILE A 51 5.69 -6.95 -4.41
N LEU A 52 5.16 -6.00 -3.63
CA LEU A 52 5.78 -5.54 -2.41
C LEU A 52 5.91 -6.66 -1.36
N ALA A 53 4.86 -7.46 -1.14
CA ALA A 53 4.92 -8.57 -0.20
C ALA A 53 5.92 -9.67 -0.61
N GLN A 54 6.16 -9.86 -1.91
CA GLN A 54 7.20 -10.77 -2.40
C GLN A 54 8.60 -10.22 -2.17
N ALA A 55 8.81 -8.92 -2.40
CA ALA A 55 10.10 -8.26 -2.18
C ALA A 55 10.42 -8.10 -0.68
N PHE A 56 9.40 -7.87 0.14
CA PHE A 56 9.46 -7.60 1.58
C PHE A 56 8.56 -8.61 2.33
N PRO A 57 9.03 -9.82 2.65
CA PRO A 57 8.22 -10.83 3.35
C PRO A 57 7.74 -10.43 4.75
N ASP A 58 8.38 -9.43 5.36
CA ASP A 58 8.04 -8.79 6.62
C ASP A 58 7.36 -7.41 6.45
N PHE A 59 6.79 -7.12 5.27
CA PHE A 59 6.07 -5.89 4.99
C PHE A 59 4.93 -5.66 5.98
N ASN A 60 4.93 -4.50 6.64
CA ASN A 60 3.93 -4.17 7.65
C ASN A 60 3.54 -2.70 7.59
N PHE A 61 2.25 -2.42 7.78
CA PHE A 61 1.70 -1.07 7.85
C PHE A 61 1.95 -0.38 9.19
N ASN A 62 2.19 -1.14 10.27
CA ASN A 62 2.38 -0.62 11.64
C ASN A 62 1.31 0.42 12.03
N ILE A 63 0.04 0.00 12.02
CA ILE A 63 -1.09 0.87 12.36
C ILE A 63 -1.00 1.28 13.83
N SER A 64 -0.81 2.58 14.08
CA SER A 64 -0.74 3.16 15.42
C SER A 64 -2.06 3.76 15.88
N GLN A 65 -2.90 4.19 14.94
CA GLN A 65 -4.23 4.73 15.20
C GLN A 65 -5.19 4.35 14.07
N ALA A 66 -6.45 4.12 14.40
CA ALA A 66 -7.53 3.96 13.44
C ALA A 66 -8.79 4.60 14.02
N VAL A 67 -9.37 5.55 13.29
CA VAL A 67 -10.52 6.34 13.72
C VAL A 67 -11.64 6.18 12.69
N GLU A 68 -12.80 5.72 13.15
CA GLU A 68 -14.01 5.65 12.35
C GLU A 68 -14.78 6.98 12.44
N SER A 69 -15.19 7.50 11.29
CA SER A 69 -16.03 8.69 11.19
C SER A 69 -17.03 8.52 10.05
N SER A 70 -18.29 8.25 10.41
CA SER A 70 -19.37 7.99 9.45
C SER A 70 -19.04 6.85 8.48
N ASP A 71 -18.81 7.17 7.21
CA ASP A 71 -18.46 6.25 6.13
C ASP A 71 -16.95 6.19 5.90
N LYS A 72 -16.12 6.75 6.79
CA LYS A 72 -14.67 6.80 6.62
C LYS A 72 -13.93 6.15 7.76
N VAL A 73 -12.75 5.61 7.43
CA VAL A 73 -11.76 5.15 8.39
C VAL A 73 -10.45 5.86 8.07
N GLU A 74 -9.99 6.70 9.00
CA GLU A 74 -8.67 7.31 8.94
C GLU A 74 -7.69 6.44 9.72
N LEU A 75 -6.57 6.06 9.09
CA LEU A 75 -5.50 5.30 9.72
C LEU A 75 -4.29 6.20 9.94
N THR A 76 -3.50 5.91 10.98
CA THR A 76 -2.13 6.41 11.11
C THR A 76 -1.19 5.22 10.98
N ILE A 77 -0.44 5.17 9.88
CA ILE A 77 0.43 4.05 9.52
C ILE A 77 1.89 4.49 9.40
N GLN A 78 2.81 3.55 9.56
CA GLN A 78 4.22 3.76 9.27
C GLN A 78 4.79 2.50 8.63
N ILE A 79 4.82 2.44 7.31
CA ILE A 79 5.21 1.23 6.59
C ILE A 79 6.69 0.87 6.87
N SER A 80 6.95 -0.42 7.06
CA SER A 80 8.31 -0.97 7.15
C SER A 80 8.41 -2.34 6.47
N GLY A 81 9.64 -2.76 6.18
CA GLY A 81 9.96 -4.11 5.70
C GLY A 81 11.45 -4.24 5.41
N THR A 82 11.90 -5.44 5.09
CA THR A 82 13.30 -5.79 4.75
C THR A 82 13.33 -6.46 3.39
N GLN A 83 14.07 -5.88 2.44
CA GLN A 83 14.07 -6.39 1.07
C GLN A 83 14.91 -7.66 0.94
N THR A 84 14.27 -8.82 1.12
CA THR A 84 14.90 -10.15 0.97
C THR A 84 14.47 -10.89 -0.29
N GLY A 85 13.46 -10.37 -0.99
CA GLY A 85 13.03 -10.82 -2.31
C GLY A 85 13.43 -9.84 -3.42
N VAL A 86 13.25 -10.29 -4.66
CA VAL A 86 13.42 -9.44 -5.85
C VAL A 86 12.26 -8.44 -5.91
N LEU A 87 12.57 -7.16 -6.08
CA LEU A 87 11.54 -6.14 -6.38
C LEU A 87 11.45 -5.99 -7.89
N ASP A 88 10.42 -6.60 -8.49
CA ASP A 88 10.14 -6.50 -9.93
C ASP A 88 8.90 -5.64 -10.19
N LEU A 89 9.13 -4.38 -10.56
CA LEU A 89 8.07 -3.44 -10.91
C LEU A 89 7.72 -3.44 -12.41
N THR A 90 8.35 -4.28 -13.23
CA THR A 90 8.06 -4.33 -14.67
C THR A 90 6.58 -4.61 -15.00
N PRO A 91 5.82 -5.42 -14.22
CA PRO A 91 4.39 -5.62 -14.49
C PRO A 91 3.54 -4.36 -14.32
N THR A 92 4.05 -3.35 -13.61
CA THR A 92 3.36 -2.06 -13.41
C THR A 92 3.57 -1.09 -14.57
N GLY A 93 4.42 -1.45 -15.55
CA GLY A 93 4.81 -0.56 -16.65
C GLY A 93 5.85 0.50 -16.26
N MET A 94 6.31 0.53 -15.01
CA MET A 94 7.40 1.41 -14.59
C MET A 94 8.73 0.99 -15.24
N PRO A 95 9.51 1.93 -15.82
CA PRO A 95 10.76 1.64 -16.50
C PRO A 95 11.93 1.45 -15.51
N ILE A 96 11.71 0.63 -14.48
CA ILE A 96 12.69 0.33 -13.43
C ILE A 96 13.08 -1.15 -13.56
N PRO A 97 14.37 -1.49 -13.75
CA PRO A 97 14.79 -2.88 -13.83
C PRO A 97 14.56 -3.61 -12.50
N PRO A 98 14.37 -4.95 -12.51
CA PRO A 98 14.23 -5.72 -11.29
C PRO A 98 15.41 -5.51 -10.33
N VAL A 99 15.10 -5.29 -9.06
CA VAL A 99 16.09 -4.99 -8.02
C VAL A 99 16.36 -6.28 -7.26
N SER A 100 17.61 -6.74 -7.28
CA SER A 100 18.02 -7.92 -6.50
C SER A 100 17.87 -7.66 -4.99
N PRO A 101 17.67 -8.71 -4.17
CA PRO A 101 17.59 -8.56 -2.71
C PRO A 101 18.80 -7.82 -2.16
N THR A 102 18.58 -6.66 -1.56
CA THR A 102 19.65 -5.87 -0.93
C THR A 102 19.87 -6.25 0.53
N GLY A 103 18.87 -6.86 1.18
CA GLY A 103 18.84 -7.08 2.62
C GLY A 103 18.64 -5.80 3.45
N ASN A 104 18.42 -4.65 2.79
CA ASN A 104 18.25 -3.39 3.47
C ASN A 104 16.82 -3.25 4.03
N PRO A 105 16.66 -2.73 5.25
CA PRO A 105 15.36 -2.36 5.78
C PRO A 105 14.89 -1.03 5.16
N ILE A 106 13.58 -0.92 4.96
CA ILE A 106 12.88 0.32 4.63
C ILE A 106 12.03 0.76 5.82
N ARG A 107 11.92 2.07 5.99
CA ARG A 107 10.95 2.68 6.91
C ARG A 107 10.43 3.97 6.31
N LEU A 108 9.13 4.06 6.14
CA LEU A 108 8.49 5.23 5.54
C LEU A 108 8.17 6.28 6.62
N ALA A 109 7.89 7.49 6.15
CA ALA A 109 7.25 8.52 6.97
C ALA A 109 5.87 8.04 7.45
N VAL A 110 5.36 8.69 8.49
CA VAL A 110 3.99 8.44 8.96
C VAL A 110 3.02 8.93 7.89
N GLU A 111 2.07 8.09 7.52
CA GLU A 111 1.02 8.40 6.53
C GLU A 111 -0.36 8.33 7.19
N HIS A 112 -1.29 9.13 6.64
CA HIS A 112 -2.67 9.24 7.13
C HIS A 112 -3.68 8.85 6.04
N PRO A 113 -3.72 7.59 5.59
CA PRO A 113 -4.67 7.18 4.58
C PRO A 113 -6.10 7.21 5.10
N VAL A 114 -7.02 7.61 4.23
CA VAL A 114 -8.47 7.64 4.51
C VAL A 114 -9.17 6.66 3.56
N LEU A 115 -9.78 5.63 4.15
CA LEU A 115 -10.61 4.66 3.45
C LEU A 115 -12.08 5.12 3.50
N THR A 116 -12.79 5.09 2.37
CA THR A 116 -14.22 5.42 2.30
C THR A 116 -15.04 4.16 2.04
N MET A 117 -16.05 3.92 2.87
CA MET A 117 -16.94 2.75 2.87
C MET A 117 -18.19 2.97 2.03
N ARG A 118 -18.59 1.93 1.30
CA ARG A 118 -19.87 1.87 0.59
C ARG A 118 -20.38 0.43 0.57
N GLY A 119 -21.54 0.20 1.17
CA GLY A 119 -22.16 -1.13 1.19
C GLY A 119 -21.31 -2.20 1.90
N GLY A 120 -20.60 -1.84 2.98
CA GLY A 120 -19.77 -2.76 3.76
C GLY A 120 -18.41 -3.09 3.14
N LYS A 121 -18.00 -2.38 2.07
CA LYS A 121 -16.68 -2.50 1.43
C LYS A 121 -16.04 -1.14 1.26
N PHE A 122 -14.72 -1.09 1.18
CA PHE A 122 -14.00 0.13 0.84
C PHE A 122 -14.14 0.43 -0.65
N SER A 123 -14.61 1.63 -0.97
CA SER A 123 -14.83 2.14 -2.32
C SER A 123 -13.71 3.06 -2.81
N SER A 124 -12.99 3.70 -1.89
CA SER A 124 -11.82 4.48 -2.24
C SER A 124 -10.81 4.54 -1.11
N LEU A 125 -9.57 4.81 -1.49
CA LEU A 125 -8.47 5.13 -0.60
C LEU A 125 -7.89 6.49 -1.02
N ASN A 126 -7.91 7.46 -0.11
CA ASN A 126 -7.14 8.68 -0.26
C ASN A 126 -5.83 8.52 0.50
N LEU A 127 -4.70 8.67 -0.20
CA LEU A 127 -3.35 8.61 0.35
C LEU A 127 -2.69 9.98 0.15
N PRO A 128 -2.72 10.87 1.15
CA PRO A 128 -2.08 12.18 1.06
C PRO A 128 -0.58 12.07 0.76
N VAL A 129 -0.06 13.01 -0.03
CA VAL A 129 1.37 13.08 -0.34
C VAL A 129 2.13 13.55 0.89
N VAL A 130 3.01 12.69 1.42
CA VAL A 130 3.91 13.02 2.53
C VAL A 130 5.36 12.80 2.06
N PRO A 131 6.28 13.76 2.29
CA PRO A 131 7.70 13.54 2.04
C PRO A 131 8.21 12.31 2.78
N GLY A 132 8.83 11.37 2.06
CA GLY A 132 9.30 10.10 2.63
C GLY A 132 8.22 9.01 2.76
N GLY A 133 7.01 9.23 2.23
CA GLY A 133 5.95 8.24 2.08
C GLY A 133 5.93 7.55 0.71
N GLY A 134 5.05 6.54 0.59
CA GLY A 134 4.73 5.83 -0.64
C GLY A 134 5.88 5.10 -1.34
N LEU A 135 5.59 4.61 -2.54
CA LEU A 135 6.55 3.93 -3.42
C LEU A 135 7.83 4.73 -3.72
N PRO A 136 7.77 6.07 -3.93
CA PRO A 136 8.99 6.86 -4.16
C PRO A 136 10.02 6.74 -3.03
N SER A 137 9.58 6.67 -1.77
CA SER A 137 10.47 6.51 -0.61
C SER A 137 11.10 5.13 -0.56
N ILE A 138 10.34 4.08 -0.92
CA ILE A 138 10.87 2.71 -1.04
C ILE A 138 12.01 2.68 -2.06
N LEU A 139 11.77 3.23 -3.27
CA LEU A 139 12.75 3.26 -4.34
C LEU A 139 14.02 4.02 -3.94
N SER A 140 13.86 5.21 -3.35
CA SER A 140 14.99 6.01 -2.89
C SER A 140 15.81 5.32 -1.81
N GLN A 141 15.18 4.62 -0.86
CA GLN A 141 15.88 3.86 0.18
C GLN A 141 16.61 2.62 -0.37
N LEU A 142 16.16 2.07 -1.50
CA LEU A 142 16.87 1.02 -2.24
C LEU A 142 17.95 1.57 -3.19
N GLY A 143 18.20 2.88 -3.18
CA GLY A 143 19.21 3.53 -4.03
C GLY A 143 18.79 3.73 -5.48
N LEU A 144 17.49 3.69 -5.77
CA LEU A 144 16.93 3.89 -7.10
C LEU A 144 16.43 5.32 -7.25
N GLU A 145 16.73 5.90 -8.40
CA GLU A 145 16.15 7.18 -8.80
C GLU A 145 14.75 6.95 -9.36
N VAL A 146 13.77 7.71 -8.88
CA VAL A 146 12.42 7.69 -9.44
C VAL A 146 12.47 8.47 -10.76
N PRO A 147 12.13 7.87 -11.91
CA PRO A 147 12.10 8.60 -13.17
C PRO A 147 11.15 9.80 -13.07
N HIS A 148 11.64 10.98 -13.46
CA HIS A 148 10.87 12.23 -13.53
C HIS A 148 10.26 12.44 -14.92
#